data_AF-A0A3N5Q283-F1
#
_entry.id   AF-A0A3N5Q283-F1
#
_cell.length_a   1.000
_cell.length_b   1.000
_cell.length_c   1.000
_cell.angle_alpha   90.00
_cell.angle_beta   90.00
_cell.angle_gamma   90.00
#
_symmetry.space_group_name_H-M   'P 1'
#
loop_
_entity.id
_entity.type
_entity.pdbx_description
1 polymer ?
#
loop_
_entity_poly.entity_id
_entity_poly.type
_entity_poly.pdbx_seq_one_letter_code
_entity_poly.pdbx_strand_id
1 'polypeptide(L)'
;MYCMLRHAIRHNKLHVFTLDKILAGDITERLKADPRLAGVQAVVPGGGQSKIKVADLELLAKDTVTSRVIIMDVRRVSLPRVMGVYNRVVGYNRADFNERCHTVLIGDGPLSMLNPGAKFEVFAAHLARFRMDFHAAAYFYDPFLHYGNGELSVGGLDFDDDIAQSVPQRLAADLQGLSNIDAVRRRFRGEDTSPQQAQAMFIELMRRRIAAAFPAEKPHLDEFFRKAGRTVPGETLALNIYPLFFEERIADLLTLMRPAKPKKDRPFSTF
;
A
#
# COMPACT_ATOMS: atom_id res chain seq x y z
N MET A 1 27.30 -15.28 -17.10
CA MET A 1 27.21 -13.90 -16.57
C MET A 1 26.33 -13.92 -15.33
N TYR A 2 26.93 -13.89 -14.14
CA TYR A 2 26.20 -13.91 -12.86
C TYR A 2 25.67 -12.52 -12.55
N CYS A 3 24.36 -12.36 -12.38
CA CYS A 3 23.76 -11.10 -11.96
C CYS A 3 24.11 -10.85 -10.48
N MET A 4 25.09 -9.97 -10.23
CA MET A 4 25.69 -9.65 -8.93
C MET A 4 24.73 -8.97 -7.91
N LEU A 5 23.44 -8.80 -8.23
CA LEU A 5 22.48 -8.03 -7.40
C LEU A 5 21.28 -8.86 -6.90
N ARG A 6 21.27 -10.17 -7.10
CA ARG A 6 20.22 -11.04 -6.55
C ARG A 6 20.51 -11.37 -5.09
N HIS A 7 19.57 -11.13 -4.20
CA HIS A 7 19.73 -11.42 -2.78
C HIS A 7 19.26 -12.85 -2.51
N ALA A 8 20.21 -13.74 -2.21
CA ALA A 8 19.95 -15.17 -2.05
C ALA A 8 19.14 -15.51 -0.79
N ILE A 9 19.25 -14.68 0.25
CA ILE A 9 18.64 -14.91 1.55
C ILE A 9 17.75 -13.73 1.87
N ARG A 10 16.44 -13.96 1.91
CA ARG A 10 15.43 -13.00 2.38
C ARG A 10 14.69 -13.58 3.57
N HIS A 11 14.65 -12.82 4.66
CA HIS A 11 14.04 -13.20 5.93
C HIS A 11 12.53 -12.96 5.91
N ASN A 12 11.81 -13.55 6.86
CA ASN A 12 10.38 -13.29 7.07
C ASN A 12 10.15 -11.88 7.63
N LYS A 13 10.50 -10.88 6.83
CA LYS A 13 10.54 -9.47 7.17
C LYS A 13 9.81 -8.69 6.09
N LEU A 14 9.05 -7.70 6.52
CA LEU A 14 8.48 -6.67 5.66
C LEU A 14 8.94 -5.29 6.13
N HIS A 15 9.10 -4.37 5.20
CA HIS A 15 9.30 -2.95 5.52
C HIS A 15 8.09 -2.14 5.09
N VAL A 16 7.71 -1.18 5.91
CA VAL A 16 6.71 -0.16 5.59
C VAL A 16 7.44 1.15 5.33
N PHE A 17 7.24 1.74 4.15
CA PHE A 17 7.79 3.03 3.78
C PHE A 17 6.63 4.02 3.69
N THR A 18 6.53 4.90 4.68
CA THR A 18 5.58 6.02 4.72
C THR A 18 6.11 7.10 5.66
N LEU A 19 5.75 8.35 5.37
CA LEU A 19 5.94 9.48 6.29
C LEU A 19 4.76 9.63 7.27
N ASP A 20 3.69 8.84 7.10
CA ASP A 20 2.47 8.95 7.87
C ASP A 20 2.42 7.90 8.98
N LYS A 21 2.55 8.38 10.21
CA LYS A 21 2.53 7.53 11.40
C LYS A 21 1.20 6.80 11.60
N ILE A 22 0.07 7.38 11.17
CA ILE A 22 -1.25 6.76 11.33
C ILE A 22 -1.34 5.56 10.39
N LEU A 23 -0.89 5.72 9.14
CA LEU A 23 -0.82 4.61 8.19
C LEU A 23 0.18 3.54 8.66
N ALA A 24 1.36 3.93 9.15
CA ALA A 24 2.35 2.99 9.68
C ALA A 24 1.81 2.19 10.87
N GLY A 25 1.12 2.87 11.80
CA GLY A 25 0.47 2.24 12.96
C GLY A 25 -0.62 1.26 12.52
N ASP A 26 -1.51 1.69 11.63
CA ASP A 26 -2.61 0.85 11.15
C ASP A 26 -2.13 -0.41 10.43
N ILE A 27 -1.14 -0.29 9.55
CA ILE A 27 -0.50 -1.45 8.93
C ILE A 27 0.10 -2.36 10.00
N THR A 28 0.87 -1.82 10.95
CA THR A 28 1.55 -2.62 11.97
C THR A 28 0.55 -3.39 12.84
N GLU A 29 -0.51 -2.73 13.29
CA GLU A 29 -1.54 -3.31 14.13
C GLU A 29 -2.31 -4.41 13.40
N ARG A 30 -2.64 -4.19 12.12
CA ARG A 30 -3.28 -5.19 11.26
C ARG A 30 -2.41 -6.43 11.05
N LEU A 31 -1.15 -6.23 10.69
CA LEU A 31 -0.22 -7.33 10.47
C LEU A 31 0.02 -8.13 11.75
N LYS A 32 0.07 -7.46 12.91
CA LYS A 32 0.23 -8.12 14.21
C LYS A 32 -1.00 -8.93 14.62
N ALA A 33 -2.19 -8.44 14.28
CA ALA A 33 -3.45 -9.10 14.64
C ALA A 33 -3.77 -10.33 13.77
N ASP A 34 -3.18 -10.45 12.57
CA ASP A 34 -3.46 -11.57 11.66
C ASP A 34 -2.61 -12.82 11.99
N PRO A 35 -3.22 -13.96 12.36
CA PRO A 35 -2.50 -15.19 12.70
C PRO A 35 -1.63 -15.75 11.56
N ARG A 36 -1.97 -15.50 10.29
CA ARG A 36 -1.21 -15.97 9.12
C ARG A 36 0.14 -15.28 8.99
N LEU A 37 0.28 -14.12 9.63
CA LEU A 37 1.47 -13.29 9.63
C LEU A 37 2.28 -13.44 10.92
N ALA A 38 1.93 -14.42 11.78
CA ALA A 38 2.71 -14.75 12.95
C ALA A 38 4.17 -15.07 12.59
N GLY A 39 5.11 -14.45 13.29
CA GLY A 39 6.55 -14.60 13.02
C GLY A 39 7.07 -13.78 11.84
N VAL A 40 6.25 -12.92 11.23
CA VAL A 40 6.72 -11.91 10.28
C VAL A 40 7.19 -10.66 11.05
N GLN A 41 8.40 -10.21 10.80
CA GLN A 41 8.91 -8.96 11.38
C GLN A 41 8.47 -7.76 10.51
N ALA A 42 7.61 -6.90 11.05
CA ALA A 42 7.31 -5.60 10.45
C ALA A 42 8.34 -4.55 10.90
N VAL A 43 9.04 -3.95 9.94
CA VAL A 43 9.98 -2.85 10.18
C VAL A 43 9.34 -1.55 9.69
N VAL A 44 9.23 -0.58 10.59
CA VAL A 44 8.65 0.74 10.32
C VAL A 44 9.65 1.86 10.62
N PRO A 45 9.62 2.97 9.87
CA PRO A 45 10.50 4.11 10.07
C PRO A 45 10.15 4.89 11.34
N GLY A 46 11.11 5.68 11.82
CA GLY A 46 10.93 6.61 12.94
C GLY A 46 10.93 5.96 14.33
N GLY A 47 10.99 4.63 14.46
CA GLY A 47 11.22 3.97 15.76
C GLY A 47 10.21 4.34 16.87
N GLY A 48 8.96 4.67 16.51
CA GLY A 48 7.93 5.11 17.47
C GLY A 48 7.94 6.61 17.79
N GLN A 49 8.73 7.41 17.07
CA GLN A 49 8.71 8.86 17.18
C GLN A 49 7.36 9.47 16.75
N SER A 50 7.07 10.68 17.24
CA SER A 50 5.82 11.40 16.95
C SER A 50 5.70 11.88 15.50
N LYS A 51 6.82 11.92 14.76
CA LYS A 51 6.92 12.33 13.35
C LYS A 51 7.94 11.45 12.64
N ILE A 52 7.61 11.00 11.44
CA ILE A 52 8.50 10.23 10.57
C ILE A 52 9.06 11.19 9.51
N LYS A 53 10.38 11.23 9.37
CA LYS A 53 11.11 12.09 8.42
C LYS A 53 11.67 11.27 7.27
N VAL A 54 12.00 11.93 6.16
CA VAL A 54 12.63 11.29 5.00
C VAL A 54 13.89 10.52 5.42
N ALA A 55 14.74 11.13 6.26
CA ALA A 55 15.95 10.51 6.80
C ALA A 55 15.70 9.15 7.48
N ASP A 56 14.57 8.97 8.17
CA ASP A 56 14.21 7.69 8.79
C ASP A 56 13.99 6.60 7.73
N LEU A 57 13.38 6.96 6.60
CA LEU A 57 13.20 6.05 5.47
C LEU A 57 14.55 5.78 4.77
N GLU A 58 15.45 6.76 4.70
CA GLU A 58 16.78 6.57 4.11
C GLU A 58 17.60 5.53 4.88
N LEU A 59 17.55 5.56 6.22
CA LEU A 59 18.23 4.58 7.08
C LEU A 59 17.75 3.15 6.79
N LEU A 60 16.46 2.96 6.49
CA LEU A 60 15.88 1.65 6.20
C LEU A 60 16.09 1.18 4.76
N ALA A 61 16.42 2.09 3.83
CA ALA A 61 16.39 1.78 2.40
C ALA A 61 17.29 0.60 2.03
N LYS A 62 18.49 0.53 2.61
CA LYS A 62 19.45 -0.56 2.34
C LYS A 62 18.99 -1.90 2.93
N ASP A 63 18.32 -1.89 4.07
CA ASP A 63 17.90 -3.11 4.78
C ASP A 63 16.80 -3.89 4.05
N THR A 64 16.12 -3.23 3.11
CA THR A 64 15.08 -3.83 2.26
C THR A 64 15.57 -5.01 1.42
N VAL A 65 16.87 -5.12 1.13
CA VAL A 65 17.46 -6.26 0.41
C VAL A 65 17.21 -7.60 1.09
N THR A 66 16.96 -7.57 2.41
CA THR A 66 16.68 -8.76 3.22
C THR A 66 15.18 -9.07 3.34
N SER A 67 14.31 -8.21 2.82
CA SER A 67 12.86 -8.28 3.05
C SER A 67 12.13 -9.01 1.95
N ARG A 68 11.02 -9.63 2.29
CA ARG A 68 10.18 -10.36 1.34
C ARG A 68 9.06 -9.50 0.78
N VAL A 69 8.59 -8.54 1.57
CA VAL A 69 7.56 -7.58 1.16
C VAL A 69 8.02 -6.17 1.52
N ILE A 70 7.78 -5.24 0.61
CA ILE A 70 8.02 -3.81 0.83
C ILE A 70 6.70 -3.10 0.56
N ILE A 71 6.13 -2.51 1.59
CA ILE A 71 4.91 -1.72 1.50
C ILE A 71 5.33 -0.27 1.32
N MET A 72 4.86 0.40 0.27
CA MET A 72 5.19 1.80 -0.02
C MET A 72 3.93 2.65 -0.10
N ASP A 73 3.93 3.74 0.64
CA ASP A 73 2.94 4.80 0.52
C ASP A 73 3.26 5.69 -0.69
N VAL A 74 2.44 5.60 -1.72
CA VAL A 74 2.59 6.32 -3.00
C VAL A 74 1.53 7.42 -3.16
N ARG A 75 0.94 7.90 -2.07
CA ARG A 75 -0.02 9.00 -2.12
C ARG A 75 0.63 10.25 -2.71
N ARG A 76 -0.16 11.02 -3.46
CA ARG A 76 0.31 12.25 -4.12
C ARG A 76 0.98 13.26 -3.17
N VAL A 77 0.53 13.33 -1.91
CA VAL A 77 1.06 14.26 -0.90
C VAL A 77 2.44 13.87 -0.37
N SER A 78 2.75 12.57 -0.27
CA SER A 78 4.01 12.08 0.29
C SER A 78 5.02 11.73 -0.81
N LEU A 79 4.55 11.22 -1.94
CA LEU A 79 5.39 10.63 -2.99
C LEU A 79 6.52 11.54 -3.50
N PRO A 80 6.31 12.85 -3.79
CA PRO A 80 7.40 13.72 -4.23
C PRO A 80 8.54 13.83 -3.21
N ARG A 81 8.23 13.81 -1.91
CA ARG A 81 9.21 13.95 -0.80
C ARG A 81 10.07 12.70 -0.64
N VAL A 82 9.52 11.52 -0.95
CA VAL A 82 10.16 10.22 -0.72
C VAL A 82 10.66 9.54 -1.99
N MET A 83 10.42 10.12 -3.17
CA MET A 83 10.77 9.53 -4.46
C MET A 83 12.24 9.13 -4.55
N GLY A 84 13.16 9.96 -4.04
CA GLY A 84 14.59 9.64 -4.00
C GLY A 84 14.89 8.38 -3.18
N VAL A 85 14.22 8.20 -2.05
CA VAL A 85 14.33 6.99 -1.22
C VAL A 85 13.75 5.78 -1.93
N TYR A 86 12.57 5.93 -2.53
CA TYR A 86 11.88 4.83 -3.22
C TYR A 86 12.67 4.35 -4.42
N ASN A 87 13.27 5.25 -5.19
CA ASN A 87 14.17 4.91 -6.29
C ASN A 87 15.38 4.09 -5.82
N ARG A 88 15.95 4.39 -4.65
CA ARG A 88 17.02 3.57 -4.07
C ARG A 88 16.52 2.19 -3.67
N VAL A 89 15.38 2.10 -2.99
CA VAL A 89 14.76 0.81 -2.62
C VAL A 89 14.47 -0.04 -3.86
N VAL A 90 13.91 0.56 -4.91
CA VAL A 90 13.69 -0.08 -6.20
C VAL A 90 15.01 -0.55 -6.80
N GLY A 91 16.03 0.32 -6.84
CA GLY A 91 17.36 -0.01 -7.34
C GLY A 91 18.01 -1.20 -6.63
N TYR A 92 17.93 -1.25 -5.30
CA TYR A 92 18.50 -2.34 -4.48
C TYR A 92 17.81 -3.69 -4.68
N ASN A 93 16.53 -3.69 -5.05
CA ASN A 93 15.71 -4.91 -5.11
C ASN A 93 15.27 -5.30 -6.52
N ARG A 94 15.57 -4.50 -7.54
CA ARG A 94 15.09 -4.67 -8.93
C ARG A 94 15.28 -6.09 -9.47
N ALA A 95 16.41 -6.73 -9.17
CA ALA A 95 16.73 -8.06 -9.66
C ALA A 95 15.90 -9.19 -9.03
N ASP A 96 15.22 -8.92 -7.92
CA ASP A 96 14.46 -9.88 -7.12
C ASP A 96 12.95 -9.60 -7.10
N PHE A 97 12.50 -8.45 -7.63
CA PHE A 97 11.09 -8.10 -7.62
C PHE A 97 10.24 -9.13 -8.36
N ASN A 98 9.09 -9.44 -7.76
CA ASN A 98 8.11 -10.42 -8.21
C ASN A 98 8.60 -11.88 -8.28
N GLU A 99 9.84 -12.16 -7.84
CA GLU A 99 10.38 -13.51 -7.67
C GLU A 99 10.68 -13.83 -6.20
N ARG A 100 11.31 -12.90 -5.48
CA ARG A 100 11.79 -13.08 -4.10
C ARG A 100 11.45 -11.92 -3.18
N CYS A 101 11.03 -10.80 -3.75
CA CYS A 101 10.58 -9.61 -3.05
C CYS A 101 9.36 -9.06 -3.77
N HIS A 102 8.34 -8.65 -3.03
CA HIS A 102 7.14 -8.05 -3.60
C HIS A 102 6.94 -6.64 -3.09
N THR A 103 6.60 -5.72 -3.98
CA THR A 103 6.18 -4.37 -3.61
C THR A 103 4.67 -4.30 -3.54
N VAL A 104 4.15 -3.79 -2.42
CA VAL A 104 2.73 -3.50 -2.22
C VAL A 104 2.58 -2.00 -2.07
N LEU A 105 1.72 -1.41 -2.87
CA LEU A 105 1.53 0.04 -2.87
C LEU A 105 0.21 0.40 -2.21
N ILE A 106 0.23 1.45 -1.41
CA ILE A 106 -0.96 2.10 -0.87
C ILE A 106 -0.97 3.53 -1.41
N GLY A 107 -2.03 3.91 -2.12
CA GLY A 107 -2.12 5.20 -2.79
C GLY A 107 -3.52 5.77 -2.78
N ASP A 108 -3.65 7.04 -3.12
CA ASP A 108 -4.90 7.80 -3.06
C ASP A 108 -5.62 7.90 -4.42
N GLY A 109 -5.17 7.16 -5.43
CA GLY A 109 -5.81 7.12 -6.75
C GLY A 109 -5.55 8.36 -7.62
N PRO A 110 -6.08 8.36 -8.85
CA PRO A 110 -5.91 9.49 -9.77
C PRO A 110 -6.87 10.63 -9.42
N LEU A 111 -6.36 11.87 -9.41
CA LEU A 111 -7.17 13.07 -9.12
C LEU A 111 -8.35 13.23 -10.10
N SER A 112 -8.14 12.83 -11.36
CA SER A 112 -9.15 12.89 -12.41
C SER A 112 -10.41 12.09 -12.09
N MET A 113 -10.35 11.14 -11.16
CA MET A 113 -11.51 10.43 -10.64
C MET A 113 -12.54 11.36 -9.97
N LEU A 114 -12.10 12.49 -9.41
CA LEU A 114 -12.99 13.45 -8.76
C LEU A 114 -13.66 14.41 -9.75
N ASN A 115 -13.30 14.33 -11.04
CA ASN A 115 -13.92 15.15 -12.06
C ASN A 115 -15.34 14.65 -12.38
N PRO A 116 -16.31 15.56 -12.61
CA PRO A 116 -17.64 15.16 -13.08
C PRO A 116 -17.55 14.31 -14.35
N GLY A 117 -18.24 13.17 -14.36
CA GLY A 117 -18.26 12.26 -15.50
C GLY A 117 -16.98 11.43 -15.70
N ALA A 118 -16.07 11.41 -14.71
CA ALA A 118 -14.91 10.53 -14.75
C ALA A 118 -15.32 9.08 -14.96
N LYS A 119 -14.61 8.39 -15.85
CA LYS A 119 -14.80 6.97 -16.09
C LYS A 119 -13.78 6.15 -15.31
N PHE A 120 -14.09 4.88 -15.06
CA PHE A 120 -13.22 4.01 -14.26
C PHE A 120 -11.83 3.78 -14.91
N GLU A 121 -11.74 3.88 -16.23
CA GLU A 121 -10.52 3.69 -17.01
C GLU A 121 -9.40 4.70 -16.68
N VAL A 122 -9.70 5.80 -15.97
CA VAL A 122 -8.66 6.72 -15.46
C VAL A 122 -7.65 6.02 -14.55
N PHE A 123 -8.02 4.88 -13.95
CA PHE A 123 -7.10 4.05 -13.17
C PHE A 123 -6.05 3.34 -14.02
N ALA A 124 -6.28 3.11 -15.32
CA ALA A 124 -5.37 2.32 -16.15
C ALA A 124 -3.97 2.96 -16.21
N ALA A 125 -3.90 4.24 -16.57
CA ALA A 125 -2.64 4.98 -16.63
C ALA A 125 -1.98 5.12 -15.25
N HIS A 126 -2.79 5.31 -14.20
CA HIS A 126 -2.34 5.44 -12.82
C HIS A 126 -1.66 4.16 -12.33
N LEU A 127 -2.30 3.01 -12.54
CA LEU A 127 -1.79 1.69 -12.16
C LEU A 127 -0.60 1.27 -13.03
N ALA A 128 -0.62 1.54 -14.33
CA ALA A 128 0.49 1.27 -15.23
C ALA A 128 1.79 1.94 -14.79
N ARG A 129 1.71 3.23 -14.43
CA ARG A 129 2.86 3.97 -13.87
C ARG A 129 3.46 3.24 -12.67
N PHE A 130 2.62 2.86 -11.71
CA PHE A 130 3.07 2.22 -10.48
C PHE A 130 3.58 0.78 -10.65
N ARG A 131 3.00 0.03 -11.59
CA ARG A 131 3.56 -1.26 -12.01
C ARG A 131 4.95 -1.10 -12.60
N MET A 132 5.18 -0.07 -13.42
CA MET A 132 6.47 0.15 -14.07
C MET A 132 7.53 0.74 -13.13
N ASP A 133 7.19 1.79 -12.38
CA ASP A 133 8.14 2.53 -11.54
C ASP A 133 8.55 1.73 -10.30
N PHE A 134 7.61 0.98 -9.70
CA PHE A 134 7.81 0.29 -8.43
C PHE A 134 7.70 -1.23 -8.51
N HIS A 135 7.54 -1.80 -9.71
CA HIS A 135 7.36 -3.25 -9.91
C HIS A 135 6.21 -3.84 -9.07
N ALA A 136 5.16 -3.05 -8.82
CA ALA A 136 4.10 -3.38 -7.87
C ALA A 136 3.46 -4.75 -8.12
N ALA A 137 3.40 -5.57 -7.08
CA ALA A 137 2.68 -6.84 -7.05
C ALA A 137 1.21 -6.65 -6.67
N ALA A 138 0.91 -5.60 -5.89
CA ALA A 138 -0.44 -5.22 -5.51
C ALA A 138 -0.54 -3.71 -5.32
N TYR A 139 -1.70 -3.16 -5.64
CA TYR A 139 -2.06 -1.77 -5.37
C TYR A 139 -3.35 -1.71 -4.56
N PHE A 140 -3.31 -0.94 -3.48
CA PHE A 140 -4.43 -0.64 -2.61
C PHE A 140 -4.75 0.85 -2.70
N TYR A 141 -5.95 1.16 -3.15
CA TYR A 141 -6.52 2.50 -3.09
C TYR A 141 -7.05 2.77 -1.69
N ASP A 142 -6.52 3.81 -1.04
CA ASP A 142 -7.04 4.30 0.24
C ASP A 142 -8.05 5.44 -0.01
N PRO A 143 -9.36 5.16 0.17
CA PRO A 143 -10.41 6.13 -0.14
C PRO A 143 -10.47 7.28 0.86
N PHE A 144 -9.96 7.10 2.07
CA PHE A 144 -10.00 8.12 3.11
C PHE A 144 -8.91 9.16 2.95
N LEU A 145 -7.91 8.89 2.11
CA LEU A 145 -6.77 9.76 1.89
C LEU A 145 -6.71 10.32 0.47
N HIS A 146 -7.77 10.12 -0.32
CA HIS A 146 -7.95 10.80 -1.59
C HIS A 146 -8.46 12.21 -1.32
N TYR A 147 -7.63 13.23 -1.50
CA TYR A 147 -8.06 14.62 -1.37
C TYR A 147 -8.27 15.25 -2.75
N GLY A 148 -9.37 15.98 -2.90
CA GLY A 148 -9.64 16.83 -4.05
C GLY A 148 -8.92 18.17 -3.98
N ASN A 149 -9.08 18.96 -5.04
CA ASN A 149 -8.53 20.30 -5.09
C ASN A 149 -9.15 21.17 -3.99
N GLY A 150 -8.29 21.81 -3.18
CA GLY A 150 -8.73 22.67 -2.07
C GLY A 150 -9.12 21.93 -0.79
N GLU A 151 -9.16 20.60 -0.75
CA GLU A 151 -9.39 19.84 0.49
C GLU A 151 -8.12 19.67 1.34
N LEU A 152 -6.94 19.90 0.75
CA LEU A 152 -5.68 20.06 1.47
C LEU A 152 -5.43 21.55 1.66
N SER A 153 -5.32 21.99 2.91
CA SER A 153 -4.85 23.34 3.24
C SER A 153 -3.43 23.52 2.67
N VAL A 154 -3.12 24.72 2.18
CA VAL A 154 -1.91 25.09 1.41
C VAL A 154 -0.58 24.89 2.17
N GLY A 155 -0.60 24.39 3.41
CA GLY A 155 0.58 23.91 4.16
C GLY A 155 1.14 22.58 3.63
N GLY A 156 1.14 22.39 2.30
CA GLY A 156 1.73 21.24 1.62
C GLY A 156 2.96 21.59 0.81
N LEU A 157 3.39 22.87 0.86
CA LEU A 157 4.59 23.35 0.19
C LEU A 157 5.82 23.34 1.11
N ASP A 158 5.64 23.28 2.43
CA ASP A 158 6.77 23.15 3.34
C ASP A 158 7.15 21.68 3.49
N PHE A 159 8.40 21.35 3.16
CA PHE A 159 8.92 19.98 3.24
C PHE A 159 8.97 19.45 4.68
N ASP A 160 8.75 20.33 5.66
CA ASP A 160 8.62 20.03 7.07
C ASP A 160 7.17 19.96 7.56
N ASP A 161 6.15 20.20 6.73
CA ASP A 161 4.76 20.09 7.18
C ASP A 161 4.32 18.62 7.40
N ASP A 162 3.47 18.45 8.42
CA ASP A 162 2.85 17.17 8.77
C ASP A 162 1.87 16.74 7.66
N ILE A 163 1.85 15.43 7.36
CA ILE A 163 0.86 14.89 6.44
C ILE A 163 -0.53 15.11 7.01
N ALA A 164 -1.44 15.65 6.20
CA ALA A 164 -2.82 15.90 6.60
C ALA A 164 -3.45 14.64 7.21
N GLN A 165 -3.92 14.79 8.45
CA GLN A 165 -4.60 13.73 9.21
C GLN A 165 -6.12 13.95 9.25
N SER A 166 -6.59 15.03 8.63
CA SER A 166 -8.01 15.33 8.52
C SER A 166 -8.67 14.45 7.48
N VAL A 167 -9.91 14.07 7.73
CA VAL A 167 -10.75 13.41 6.73
C VAL A 167 -11.11 14.40 5.61
N PRO A 168 -11.08 14.00 4.32
CA PRO A 168 -11.54 14.86 3.24
C PRO A 168 -12.97 15.34 3.48
N GLN A 169 -13.24 16.63 3.28
CA GLN A 169 -14.52 17.24 3.65
C GLN A 169 -15.72 16.54 3.00
N ARG A 170 -15.57 16.06 1.75
CA ARG A 170 -16.61 15.29 1.04
C ARG A 170 -16.95 13.93 1.66
N LEU A 171 -16.19 13.47 2.65
CA LEU A 171 -16.43 12.23 3.40
C LEU A 171 -17.03 12.50 4.79
N ALA A 172 -17.08 13.75 5.26
CA ALA A 172 -17.47 14.06 6.62
C ALA A 172 -18.89 13.58 6.99
N ALA A 173 -19.85 13.75 6.06
CA ALA A 173 -21.22 13.30 6.25
C ALA A 173 -21.33 11.76 6.30
N ASP A 174 -20.59 11.08 5.41
CA ASP A 174 -20.54 9.62 5.35
C ASP A 174 -19.94 8.99 6.62
N LEU A 175 -18.99 9.71 7.24
CA LEU A 175 -18.24 9.26 8.41
C LEU A 175 -18.82 9.78 9.73
N GLN A 176 -20.07 10.26 9.73
CA GLN A 176 -20.82 10.64 10.93
C GLN A 176 -20.06 11.63 11.82
N GLY A 177 -19.36 12.59 11.22
CA GLY A 177 -18.63 13.62 11.95
C GLY A 177 -17.24 13.20 12.45
N LEU A 178 -16.74 12.01 12.11
CA LEU A 178 -15.32 11.70 12.32
C LEU A 178 -14.46 12.63 11.47
N SER A 179 -13.63 13.42 12.13
CA SER A 179 -12.77 14.43 11.51
C SER A 179 -11.31 14.00 11.34
N ASN A 180 -10.90 12.93 12.02
CA ASN A 180 -9.52 12.41 12.04
C ASN A 180 -9.43 11.01 11.44
N ILE A 181 -8.45 10.79 10.56
CA ILE A 181 -8.16 9.52 9.90
C ILE A 181 -7.87 8.40 10.91
N ASP A 182 -7.20 8.68 12.04
CA ASP A 182 -6.92 7.65 13.06
C ASP A 182 -8.23 7.06 13.60
N ALA A 183 -9.20 7.91 13.96
CA ALA A 183 -10.52 7.48 14.43
C ALA A 183 -11.28 6.68 13.35
N VAL A 184 -11.16 7.07 12.09
CA VAL A 184 -11.76 6.32 10.97
C VAL A 184 -11.16 4.92 10.83
N ARG A 185 -9.83 4.80 10.92
CA ARG A 185 -9.15 3.50 10.82
C ARG A 185 -9.51 2.58 11.98
N ARG A 186 -9.54 3.10 13.21
CA ARG A 186 -9.98 2.38 14.41
C ARG A 186 -11.40 1.86 14.29
N ARG A 187 -12.34 2.71 13.84
CA ARG A 187 -13.73 2.31 13.56
C ARG A 187 -13.79 1.16 12.57
N PHE A 188 -13.09 1.27 11.43
CA PHE A 188 -13.09 0.22 10.40
C PHE A 188 -12.14 -0.95 10.68
N ARG A 189 -11.50 -0.96 11.85
CA ARG A 189 -10.86 -2.15 12.41
C ARG A 189 -11.78 -2.91 13.37
N GLY A 190 -12.84 -2.26 13.85
CA GLY A 190 -13.74 -2.82 14.85
C GLY A 190 -13.27 -2.59 16.28
N GLU A 191 -12.84 -1.36 16.61
CA GLU A 191 -12.60 -0.99 18.01
C GLU A 191 -13.92 -0.88 18.79
N ASP A 192 -14.95 -0.30 18.17
CA ASP A 192 -16.29 -0.12 18.77
C ASP A 192 -17.29 -1.25 18.44
N THR A 193 -16.88 -2.21 17.61
CA THR A 193 -17.77 -3.24 17.02
C THR A 193 -16.97 -4.49 16.64
N SER A 194 -17.59 -5.57 16.18
CA SER A 194 -16.78 -6.71 15.71
C SER A 194 -16.05 -6.38 14.39
N PRO A 195 -14.89 -7.00 14.11
CA PRO A 195 -14.20 -6.81 12.83
C PRO A 195 -15.08 -7.11 11.61
N GLN A 196 -15.98 -8.10 11.71
CA GLN A 196 -16.92 -8.45 10.64
C GLN A 196 -17.98 -7.36 10.43
N GLN A 197 -18.49 -6.77 11.51
CA GLN A 197 -19.44 -5.65 11.44
C GLN A 197 -18.76 -4.40 10.86
N ALA A 198 -17.56 -4.07 11.33
CA ALA A 198 -16.76 -2.98 10.79
C ALA A 198 -16.49 -3.14 9.29
N GLN A 199 -16.14 -4.34 8.84
CA GLN A 199 -15.93 -4.66 7.43
C GLN A 199 -17.22 -4.51 6.61
N ALA A 200 -18.36 -4.99 7.11
CA ALA A 200 -19.64 -4.85 6.43
C ALA A 200 -20.04 -3.37 6.27
N MET A 201 -19.84 -2.56 7.33
CA MET A 201 -20.07 -1.11 7.27
C MET A 201 -19.16 -0.42 6.27
N PHE A 202 -17.88 -0.82 6.20
CA PHE A 202 -16.94 -0.29 5.22
C PHE A 202 -17.36 -0.63 3.79
N ILE A 203 -17.72 -1.88 3.53
CA ILE A 203 -18.17 -2.35 2.22
C ILE A 203 -19.41 -1.58 1.78
N GLU A 204 -20.40 -1.41 2.66
CA GLU A 204 -21.62 -0.68 2.34
C GLU A 204 -21.34 0.80 2.00
N LEU A 205 -20.50 1.45 2.81
CA LEU A 205 -20.06 2.82 2.54
C LEU A 205 -19.36 2.91 1.17
N MET A 206 -18.38 2.05 0.91
CA MET A 206 -17.64 2.06 -0.35
C MET A 206 -18.50 1.70 -1.55
N ARG A 207 -19.45 0.77 -1.40
CA ARG A 207 -20.38 0.38 -2.46
C ARG A 207 -21.21 1.58 -2.90
N ARG A 208 -21.80 2.31 -1.95
CA ARG A 208 -22.54 3.54 -2.22
C ARG A 208 -21.67 4.57 -2.94
N ARG A 209 -20.44 4.78 -2.46
CA ARG A 209 -19.50 5.77 -3.00
C ARG A 209 -19.06 5.44 -4.43
N ILE A 210 -18.70 4.19 -4.69
CA ILE A 210 -18.28 3.73 -6.02
C ILE A 210 -19.46 3.79 -7.00
N ALA A 211 -20.65 3.35 -6.58
CA ALA A 211 -21.84 3.42 -7.41
C ALA A 211 -22.25 4.85 -7.80
N ALA A 212 -21.96 5.82 -6.92
CA ALA A 212 -22.17 7.24 -7.18
C ALA A 212 -21.08 7.84 -8.09
N ALA A 213 -19.81 7.52 -7.82
CA ALA A 213 -18.67 8.04 -8.59
C ALA A 213 -18.60 7.45 -10.01
N PHE A 214 -18.96 6.17 -10.16
CA PHE A 214 -18.90 5.43 -11.41
C PHE A 214 -20.22 4.69 -11.68
N PRO A 215 -21.28 5.38 -12.12
CA PRO A 215 -22.57 4.75 -12.36
C PRO A 215 -22.52 3.58 -13.37
N ALA A 216 -21.60 3.65 -14.34
CA ALA A 216 -21.39 2.58 -15.33
C ALA A 216 -20.81 1.29 -14.71
N GLU A 217 -20.12 1.36 -13.57
CA GLU A 217 -19.55 0.21 -12.88
C GLU A 217 -20.54 -0.48 -11.94
N LYS A 218 -21.80 -0.03 -11.85
CA LYS A 218 -22.84 -0.66 -11.00
C LYS A 218 -22.96 -2.18 -11.21
N PRO A 219 -22.94 -2.72 -12.45
CA PRO A 219 -22.97 -4.17 -12.68
C PRO A 219 -21.75 -4.93 -12.16
N HIS A 220 -20.63 -4.23 -11.94
CA HIS A 220 -19.33 -4.78 -11.56
C HIS A 220 -18.93 -4.45 -10.11
N LEU A 221 -19.82 -3.86 -9.30
CA LEU A 221 -19.51 -3.39 -7.95
C LEU A 221 -18.91 -4.48 -7.06
N ASP A 222 -19.39 -5.72 -7.16
CA ASP A 222 -18.90 -6.82 -6.34
C ASP A 222 -17.43 -7.15 -6.60
N GLU A 223 -16.90 -6.82 -7.77
CA GLU A 223 -15.49 -7.07 -8.11
C GLU A 223 -14.53 -6.21 -7.27
N PHE A 224 -14.95 -5.01 -6.86
CA PHE A 224 -14.17 -4.13 -5.99
C PHE A 224 -13.99 -4.70 -4.57
N PHE A 225 -14.87 -5.59 -4.15
CA PHE A 225 -14.93 -6.17 -2.82
C PHE A 225 -14.48 -7.64 -2.79
N ARG A 226 -13.72 -8.07 -3.79
CA ARG A 226 -13.06 -9.38 -3.83
C ARG A 226 -11.59 -9.25 -3.47
N LYS A 227 -11.01 -10.31 -2.90
CA LYS A 227 -9.57 -10.42 -2.63
C LYS A 227 -8.69 -10.15 -3.85
N ALA A 228 -9.16 -10.49 -5.06
CA ALA A 228 -8.44 -10.28 -6.30
C ALA A 228 -8.35 -8.79 -6.71
N GLY A 229 -9.26 -7.95 -6.21
CA GLY A 229 -9.46 -6.57 -6.66
C GLY A 229 -10.21 -6.49 -8.00
N ARG A 230 -10.53 -5.26 -8.40
CA ARG A 230 -11.15 -4.93 -9.69
C ARG A 230 -10.06 -4.80 -10.75
N THR A 231 -10.19 -5.55 -11.85
CA THR A 231 -9.31 -5.39 -13.01
C THR A 231 -9.66 -4.12 -13.78
N VAL A 232 -8.64 -3.48 -14.34
CA VAL A 232 -8.83 -2.30 -15.20
C VAL A 232 -8.44 -2.68 -16.63
N PRO A 233 -9.28 -2.42 -17.64
CA PRO A 233 -8.95 -2.74 -19.02
C PRO A 233 -7.58 -2.18 -19.43
N GLY A 234 -6.74 -3.01 -20.03
CA GLY A 234 -5.40 -2.63 -20.48
C GLY A 234 -4.31 -2.63 -19.40
N GLU A 235 -4.62 -3.03 -18.15
CA GLU A 235 -3.65 -3.06 -17.05
C GLU A 235 -3.71 -4.38 -16.27
N THR A 236 -2.55 -4.91 -15.88
CA THR A 236 -2.44 -6.19 -15.18
C THR A 236 -2.45 -6.05 -13.67
N LEU A 237 -2.11 -4.87 -13.15
CA LEU A 237 -2.24 -4.54 -11.74
C LEU A 237 -3.71 -4.24 -11.42
N ALA A 238 -4.31 -5.05 -10.54
CA ALA A 238 -5.69 -4.86 -10.10
C ALA A 238 -5.81 -3.77 -9.02
N LEU A 239 -6.95 -3.10 -8.99
CA LEU A 239 -7.34 -2.13 -7.97
C LEU A 239 -7.94 -2.86 -6.77
N ASN A 240 -7.25 -2.84 -5.63
CA ASN A 240 -7.79 -3.27 -4.34
C ASN A 240 -8.19 -2.04 -3.52
N ILE A 241 -9.13 -2.17 -2.59
CA ILE A 241 -9.53 -1.08 -1.70
C ILE A 241 -8.92 -1.35 -0.34
N TYR A 242 -8.12 -0.41 0.18
CA TYR A 242 -7.60 -0.50 1.53
C TYR A 242 -8.74 -0.27 2.55
N PRO A 243 -8.86 -1.07 3.63
CA PRO A 243 -8.00 -2.19 4.04
C PRO A 243 -8.51 -3.59 3.64
N LEU A 244 -9.48 -3.71 2.73
CA LEU A 244 -10.11 -4.99 2.41
C LEU A 244 -9.09 -6.01 1.87
N PHE A 245 -9.04 -7.18 2.53
CA PHE A 245 -8.14 -8.29 2.21
C PHE A 245 -6.64 -7.94 2.22
N PHE A 246 -6.27 -6.84 2.86
CA PHE A 246 -4.88 -6.38 2.86
C PHE A 246 -3.95 -7.42 3.49
N GLU A 247 -4.29 -7.88 4.70
CA GLU A 247 -3.52 -8.86 5.46
C GLU A 247 -3.43 -10.20 4.72
N GLU A 248 -4.52 -10.64 4.09
CA GLU A 248 -4.54 -11.86 3.28
C GLU A 248 -3.62 -11.76 2.08
N ARG A 249 -3.60 -10.60 1.42
CA ARG A 249 -2.74 -10.36 0.26
C ARG A 249 -1.27 -10.38 0.67
N ILE A 250 -0.94 -9.79 1.81
CA ILE A 250 0.44 -9.83 2.34
C ILE A 250 0.85 -11.28 2.64
N ALA A 251 -0.03 -12.06 3.27
CA ALA A 251 0.22 -13.48 3.56
C ALA A 251 0.45 -14.28 2.26
N ASP A 252 -0.40 -14.09 1.24
CA ASP A 252 -0.22 -14.74 -0.06
C ASP A 252 1.15 -14.41 -0.68
N LEU A 253 1.55 -13.13 -0.71
CA LEU A 253 2.85 -12.71 -1.26
C LEU A 253 4.03 -13.33 -0.49
N LEU A 254 3.90 -13.52 0.81
CA LEU A 254 4.90 -14.20 1.63
C LEU A 254 4.99 -15.71 1.35
N THR A 255 3.91 -16.34 0.89
CA THR A 255 3.87 -17.78 0.54
C THR A 255 4.31 -18.06 -0.90
N LEU A 256 4.14 -17.13 -1.84
CA LEU A 256 4.51 -17.30 -3.25
C LEU A 256 6.02 -17.51 -3.47
N MET A 257 6.86 -17.15 -2.49
CA MET A 257 8.31 -17.33 -2.61
C MET A 257 8.69 -18.77 -2.31
N ARG A 258 9.07 -19.49 -3.37
CA ARG A 258 9.75 -20.79 -3.21
C ARG A 258 11.06 -20.56 -2.44
N PRO A 259 11.37 -21.37 -1.40
CA PRO A 259 12.71 -21.35 -0.83
C PRO A 259 13.70 -21.61 -1.96
N ALA A 260 14.77 -20.82 -2.04
CA ALA A 260 15.83 -21.06 -3.00
C ALA A 260 16.30 -22.50 -2.81
N LYS A 261 16.18 -23.35 -3.84
CA LYS A 261 16.82 -24.67 -3.79
C LYS A 261 18.31 -24.41 -3.48
N PRO A 262 18.88 -25.01 -2.42
CA PRO A 262 20.31 -24.91 -2.22
C PRO A 262 20.98 -25.36 -3.50
N LYS A 263 21.87 -24.54 -4.06
CA LYS A 263 22.73 -25.01 -5.15
C LYS A 263 23.46 -26.21 -4.58
N LYS A 264 23.22 -27.41 -5.15
CA LYS A 264 24.15 -28.52 -4.94
C LYS A 264 25.52 -28.00 -5.35
N ASP A 265 26.44 -27.93 -4.40
CA ASP A 265 27.85 -27.69 -4.71
C ASP A 265 28.23 -28.69 -5.79
N ARG A 266 28.61 -28.17 -6.97
CA ARG A 266 29.26 -29.03 -7.95
C ARG A 266 30.58 -29.43 -7.30
N PRO A 267 30.88 -30.72 -7.13
CA PRO A 267 32.20 -31.11 -6.68
C PRO A 267 33.20 -30.53 -7.67
N PHE A 268 34.15 -29.75 -7.16
CA PHE A 268 35.30 -29.31 -7.94
C PHE A 268 35.95 -30.57 -8.51
N SER A 269 35.94 -30.72 -9.84
CA SER A 269 36.81 -31.70 -10.48
C SER A 269 38.23 -31.16 -10.37
N THR A 270 39.00 -31.77 -9.48
CA THR A 270 40.46 -31.64 -9.46
C THR A 270 40.99 -32.10 -10.82
N PHE A 271 41.67 -31.19 -11.52
CA PHE A 271 42.68 -31.54 -12.52
C PHE A 271 43.97 -31.92 -11.81
#